data_AF-A0A7J7DTA0-F1
#
_entry.id   AF-A0A7J7DTA0-F1
#
_cell.length_a   1.000
_cell.length_b   1.000
_cell.length_c   1.000
_cell.angle_alpha   90.00
_cell.angle_beta   90.00
_cell.angle_gamma   90.00
#
_symmetry.space_group_name_H-M   'P 1'
#
loop_
_entity.id
_entity.type
_entity.pdbx_description
1 polymer ?
#
loop_
_entity_poly.entity_id
_entity_poly.type
_entity_poly.pdbx_seq_one_letter_code
_entity_poly.pdbx_strand_id
1 'polypeptide(L)'
;MAEISAEQKSIAEGQKHVRKKCEEMQREREQLHKETELISLQSMGIRIRLNLMFQILKARVESDSAKVAQLTRSLRDLIANPKEEHKGSVDESG
;
A
#
# COMPACT_ATOMS: atom_id res chain seq x y z
N MET A 1 -18.49 50.35 12.91
CA MET A 1 -18.35 49.31 13.95
C MET A 1 -19.28 48.12 13.72
N ALA A 2 -20.58 48.31 13.44
CA ALA A 2 -21.51 47.20 13.21
C ALA A 2 -21.18 46.31 11.99
N GLU A 3 -20.85 46.90 10.83
CA GLU A 3 -20.46 46.13 9.63
C GLU A 3 -19.19 45.29 9.86
N ILE A 4 -18.16 45.85 10.48
CA ILE A 4 -16.93 45.13 10.84
C ILE A 4 -17.25 43.93 11.75
N SER A 5 -18.20 44.08 12.70
CA SER A 5 -18.59 42.97 13.57
C SER A 5 -19.34 41.86 12.83
N ALA A 6 -20.17 42.21 11.84
CA ALA A 6 -20.89 41.25 11.02
C ALA A 6 -19.94 40.49 10.08
N GLU A 7 -18.97 41.19 9.51
CA GLU A 7 -17.94 40.59 8.66
C GLU A 7 -17.02 39.65 9.47
N GLN A 8 -16.60 40.05 10.66
CA GLN A 8 -15.84 39.19 11.58
C GLN A 8 -16.60 37.91 11.95
N LYS A 9 -17.92 38.01 12.18
CA LYS A 9 -18.77 36.84 12.46
C LYS A 9 -18.83 35.90 11.27
N SER A 10 -19.02 36.44 10.05
CA SER A 10 -19.01 35.66 8.81
C SER A 10 -17.66 34.94 8.59
N ILE A 11 -16.54 35.63 8.85
CA ILE A 11 -15.20 35.03 8.78
C ILE A 11 -15.05 33.90 9.79
N ALA A 12 -15.50 34.08 11.04
CA ALA A 12 -15.42 33.05 12.06
C ALA A 12 -16.24 31.80 11.71
N GLU A 13 -17.44 31.99 11.15
CA GLU A 13 -18.29 30.90 10.66
C GLU A 13 -17.63 30.17 9.48
N GLY A 14 -17.06 30.90 8.52
CA GLY A 14 -16.30 30.35 7.41
C GLY A 14 -15.08 29.53 7.87
N GLN A 15 -14.31 30.06 8.81
CA GLN A 15 -13.15 29.36 9.38
C GLN A 15 -13.56 28.07 10.11
N LYS A 16 -14.66 28.11 10.88
CA LYS A 16 -15.21 26.92 11.55
C LYS A 16 -15.61 25.86 10.55
N HIS A 17 -16.28 26.25 9.47
CA HIS A 17 -16.68 25.35 8.39
C HIS A 17 -15.50 24.70 7.68
N VAL A 18 -14.49 25.51 7.32
CA VAL A 18 -13.25 25.02 6.69
C VAL A 18 -12.54 24.03 7.62
N ARG A 19 -12.39 24.37 8.91
CA ARG A 19 -11.75 23.49 9.89
C ARG A 19 -12.46 22.14 9.99
N LYS A 20 -13.80 22.16 10.11
CA LYS A 20 -14.59 20.94 10.19
C LYS A 20 -14.39 20.04 8.96
N LYS A 21 -14.39 20.62 7.75
CA LYS A 21 -14.13 19.88 6.52
C LYS A 21 -12.72 19.30 6.48
N CYS A 22 -11.70 20.07 6.88
CA CYS A 22 -10.33 19.55 6.95
C CYS A 22 -10.20 18.38 7.93
N GLU A 23 -10.86 18.44 9.09
CA GLU A 23 -10.87 17.33 10.05
C GLU A 23 -11.59 16.08 9.52
N GLU A 24 -12.67 16.26 8.75
CA GLU A 24 -13.37 15.17 8.07
C GLU A 24 -12.48 14.53 6.98
N MET A 25 -11.84 15.35 6.15
CA MET A 25 -10.88 14.87 5.13
C MET A 25 -9.69 14.13 5.74
N GLN A 26 -9.16 14.62 6.87
CA GLN A 26 -8.05 13.97 7.55
C GLN A 26 -8.46 12.59 8.09
N ARG A 27 -9.66 12.47 8.67
CA ARG A 27 -10.21 11.18 9.11
C ARG A 27 -10.39 10.21 7.94
N GLU A 28 -10.95 10.67 6.82
CA GLU A 28 -11.11 9.86 5.61
C GLU A 28 -9.74 9.39 5.07
N ARG A 29 -8.75 10.29 5.02
CA ARG A 29 -7.38 9.95 4.61
C ARG A 29 -6.78 8.87 5.51
N GLU A 30 -6.91 9.00 6.82
CA GLU A 30 -6.37 8.01 7.77
C GLU A 30 -7.04 6.64 7.60
N GLN A 31 -8.34 6.61 7.33
CA GLN A 31 -9.05 5.38 7.00
C GLN A 31 -8.54 4.78 5.69
N LEU A 32 -8.46 5.56 4.62
CA LEU A 32 -7.95 5.11 3.31
C LEU A 32 -6.52 4.57 3.42
N HIS A 33 -5.68 5.19 4.24
CA HIS A 33 -4.32 4.74 4.47
C HIS A 33 -4.30 3.34 5.11
N LYS A 34 -5.09 3.12 6.16
CA LYS A 34 -5.21 1.81 6.84
C LYS A 34 -5.74 0.73 5.88
N GLU A 35 -6.76 1.06 5.09
CA GLU A 35 -7.31 0.13 4.10
C GLU A 35 -6.27 -0.23 3.02
N THR A 36 -5.50 0.75 2.57
CA THR A 36 -4.42 0.54 1.60
C THR A 36 -3.31 -0.34 2.17
N GLU A 37 -2.90 -0.12 3.41
CA GLU A 37 -1.92 -0.96 4.10
C GLU A 37 -2.40 -2.40 4.22
N LEU A 38 -3.66 -2.60 4.61
CA LEU A 38 -4.27 -3.93 4.71
C LEU A 38 -4.28 -4.64 3.35
N ILE A 39 -4.71 -3.97 2.28
CA ILE A 39 -4.70 -4.52 0.92
C ILE A 39 -3.26 -4.85 0.48
N SER A 40 -2.29 -3.98 0.80
CA SER A 40 -0.88 -4.23 0.50
C SER A 40 -0.38 -5.50 1.18
N LEU A 41 -0.66 -5.65 2.48
CA LEU A 41 -0.29 -6.82 3.28
C LEU A 41 -0.94 -8.11 2.76
N GLN A 42 -2.25 -8.06 2.49
CA GLN A 42 -3.01 -9.19 1.97
C GLN A 42 -2.58 -9.58 0.55
N SER A 43 -2.14 -8.61 -0.26
CA SER A 43 -1.68 -8.86 -1.64
C SER A 43 -0.20 -9.20 -1.76
N MET A 44 0.59 -9.12 -0.68
CA MET A 44 2.04 -9.35 -0.69
C MET A 44 2.40 -10.69 -1.34
N GLY A 45 1.77 -11.78 -0.92
CA GLY A 45 2.03 -13.12 -1.46
C GLY A 45 1.72 -13.25 -2.95
N ILE A 46 0.65 -12.58 -3.42
CA ILE A 46 0.30 -12.52 -4.85
C ILE A 46 1.37 -11.76 -5.62
N ARG A 47 1.85 -10.62 -5.09
CA ARG A 47 2.91 -9.81 -5.73
C ARG A 47 4.21 -10.60 -5.85
N ILE A 48 4.61 -11.33 -4.80
CA ILE A 48 5.82 -12.17 -4.83
C ILE A 48 5.69 -13.26 -5.90
N ARG A 49 4.54 -13.97 -5.94
CA ARG A 49 4.28 -15.01 -6.95
C ARG A 49 4.30 -14.45 -8.37
N LEU A 50 3.63 -13.32 -8.61
CA LEU A 50 3.64 -12.65 -9.92
C LEU A 50 5.05 -12.24 -10.34
N ASN A 51 5.83 -11.69 -9.42
CA ASN A 51 7.21 -11.31 -9.70
C ASN A 51 8.05 -12.53 -10.13
N LEU A 52 7.94 -13.65 -9.41
CA LEU A 52 8.59 -14.91 -9.79
C LEU A 52 8.14 -15.40 -11.17
N MET A 53 6.84 -15.34 -11.47
CA MET A 53 6.30 -15.71 -12.78
C MET A 53 6.88 -14.84 -13.90
N PHE A 54 7.00 -13.52 -13.70
CA PHE A 54 7.64 -12.63 -14.68
C PHE A 54 9.13 -12.94 -14.85
N GLN A 55 9.86 -13.22 -13.78
CA GLN A 55 11.26 -13.62 -13.87
C GLN A 55 11.46 -14.93 -14.65
N ILE A 56 10.56 -15.90 -14.47
CA ILE A 56 10.55 -17.15 -15.25
C ILE A 56 10.35 -16.85 -16.73
N LEU A 57 9.37 -16.01 -17.08
CA LEU A 57 9.13 -15.61 -18.47
C LEU A 57 10.36 -14.94 -19.08
N LYS A 58 11.02 -14.03 -18.35
CA LYS A 58 12.26 -13.39 -18.78
C LYS A 58 13.38 -14.40 -19.01
N ALA A 59 13.62 -15.32 -18.07
CA ALA A 59 14.65 -16.34 -18.21
C ALA A 59 14.39 -17.28 -19.40
N ARG A 60 13.12 -17.56 -19.73
CA ARG A 60 12.75 -18.30 -20.95
C ARG A 60 13.10 -17.54 -22.23
N VAL A 61 12.84 -16.24 -22.28
CA VAL A 61 13.26 -15.39 -23.41
C VAL A 61 14.77 -15.39 -23.57
N GLU A 62 15.51 -15.38 -22.46
CA GLU A 62 16.97 -15.44 -22.42
C GLU A 62 17.53 -16.87 -22.67
N SER A 63 16.66 -17.88 -22.85
CA SER A 63 17.03 -19.30 -22.98
C SER A 63 17.86 -19.86 -21.80
N ASP A 64 17.79 -19.21 -20.64
CA ASP A 64 18.49 -19.64 -19.42
C ASP A 64 17.71 -20.76 -18.70
N SER A 65 17.94 -21.99 -19.15
CA SER A 65 17.26 -23.17 -18.64
C SER A 65 17.56 -23.46 -17.16
N ALA A 66 18.76 -23.12 -16.68
CA ALA A 66 19.14 -23.32 -15.29
C ALA A 66 18.34 -22.40 -14.36
N LYS A 67 18.23 -21.12 -14.73
CA LYS A 67 17.46 -20.11 -14.00
C LYS A 67 15.96 -20.38 -14.07
N VAL A 68 15.44 -20.82 -15.22
CA VAL A 68 14.03 -21.27 -15.33
C VAL A 68 13.75 -22.40 -14.35
N ALA A 69 14.61 -23.42 -14.29
CA ALA A 69 14.44 -24.56 -13.38
C ALA A 69 14.50 -24.12 -11.91
N GLN A 70 15.44 -23.25 -11.56
CA GLN A 70 15.56 -22.69 -10.20
C GLN A 70 14.30 -21.91 -9.80
N LEU A 71 13.91 -20.91 -10.59
CA LEU A 71 12.76 -20.05 -10.28
C LEU A 71 11.44 -20.84 -10.23
N THR A 72 11.29 -21.85 -11.09
CA THR A 72 10.10 -22.73 -11.09
C THR A 72 10.02 -23.56 -9.81
N ARG A 73 11.15 -24.06 -9.29
CA ARG A 73 11.19 -24.74 -7.98
C ARG A 73 10.83 -23.78 -6.86
N SER A 74 11.43 -22.59 -6.82
CA SER A 74 11.11 -21.57 -5.81
C SER A 74 9.63 -21.17 -5.80
N LEU A 75 9.01 -21.01 -6.97
CA LEU A 75 7.58 -20.73 -7.08
C LEU A 75 6.72 -21.89 -6.55
N ARG A 76 7.11 -23.14 -6.84
CA ARG A 76 6.42 -24.32 -6.33
C ARG A 76 6.49 -24.39 -4.81
N ASP A 77 7.66 -24.16 -4.23
CA ASP A 77 7.87 -24.21 -2.78
C ASP A 77 7.06 -23.12 -2.07
N LEU A 78 6.99 -21.92 -2.65
CA LEU A 78 6.17 -20.81 -2.14
C LEU A 78 4.67 -21.14 -2.15
N ILE A 79 4.18 -21.78 -3.21
CA ILE A 79 2.78 -22.21 -3.31
C ILE A 79 2.47 -23.35 -2.32
N ALA A 80 3.42 -24.28 -2.14
CA ALA A 80 3.28 -25.40 -1.22
C ALA A 80 3.34 -24.97 0.26
N ASN A 81 4.08 -23.89 0.57
CA ASN A 81 4.29 -23.37 1.92
C ASN A 81 3.89 -21.88 2.02
N PRO A 82 2.59 -21.56 2.14
CA PRO A 82 2.10 -20.17 2.20
C PRO A 82 2.63 -19.36 3.40
N LYS A 83 3.16 -20.04 4.43
CA LYS A 83 3.65 -19.41 5.67
C LYS A 83 4.95 -18.60 5.47
N GLU A 84 5.66 -18.81 4.37
CA GLU A 84 6.91 -18.09 4.04
C GLU A 84 6.65 -16.76 3.30
N GLU A 85 5.41 -16.45 2.91
CA GLU A 85 5.04 -15.22 2.18
C GLU A 85 5.14 -13.93 3.06
N HIS A 86 5.40 -14.04 4.37
CA HIS A 86 5.37 -12.93 5.34
C HIS A 86 6.71 -12.57 6.00
N LYS A 87 7.82 -13.26 5.67
CA LYS A 87 9.12 -13.03 6.33
C LYS A 87 10.00 -11.95 5.68
N GLY A 88 9.56 -11.31 4.62
CA GLY A 88 10.40 -10.41 3.80
C GLY A 88 10.55 -8.96 4.26
N SER A 89 10.01 -8.55 5.42
CA SER A 89 10.07 -7.12 5.82
C SER A 89 9.98 -6.87 7.32
N VAL A 90 10.80 -7.55 8.11
CA VAL A 90 11.13 -7.08 9.47
C VAL A 90 12.64 -7.21 9.65
N ASP A 91 13.38 -6.33 8.99
CA ASP A 91 14.68 -5.93 9.52
C ASP A 91 14.39 -4.82 10.53
N GLU A 92 14.47 -5.20 11.79
CA GLU A 92 14.67 -4.29 12.91
C GLU A 92 15.93 -3.46 12.64
N SER A 93 15.81 -2.15 12.72
CA SER A 93 16.95 -1.28 13.01
C SER A 93 16.56 -0.39 14.17
N GLY A 94 16.97 -0.84 15.36
CA GLY A 94 17.20 0.00 16.52
C GLY A 94 18.49 0.79 16.39
#